data_AF-A0A1H9EXQ9-F1
#
_entry.id   AF-A0A1H9EXQ9-F1
#
_cell.length_a   1.000
_cell.length_b   1.000
_cell.length_c   1.000
_cell.angle_alpha   90.00
_cell.angle_beta   90.00
_cell.angle_gamma   90.00
#
_symmetry.space_group_name_H-M   'P 1'
#
loop_
_entity.id
_entity.type
_entity.pdbx_description
1 polymer ?
#
loop_
_entity_poly.entity_id
_entity_poly.type
_entity_poly.pdbx_seq_one_letter_code
_entity_poly.pdbx_strand_id
1 'polypeptide(L)'
;MRLIEIFSIAVILVLYSSVLSGLMCEFLKIDKKADELRKKTDSLIFVSESFYNTCYGKGYASLEEWKESCRELWELEDIEWEVVENNKNCIYCGKWKSSNETVEVYCSQAD
;
A
#
# COMPACT_ATOMS: atom_id res chain seq x y z
N MET A 1 6.70 4.03 -58.11
CA MET A 1 7.06 4.04 -56.68
C MET A 1 6.48 5.27 -55.99
N ARG A 2 5.14 5.47 -55.94
CA ARG A 2 4.61 6.83 -55.62
C ARG A 2 3.31 6.98 -54.83
N LEU A 3 2.37 6.03 -54.78
CA LEU A 3 1.11 6.24 -54.05
C LEU A 3 0.75 5.07 -53.13
N ILE A 4 0.87 3.85 -53.65
CA ILE A 4 0.62 2.63 -52.90
C ILE A 4 1.57 2.52 -51.70
N GLU A 5 2.87 2.80 -51.87
CA GLU A 5 3.84 2.76 -50.78
C GLU A 5 3.58 3.84 -49.71
N ILE A 6 3.13 5.03 -50.12
CA ILE A 6 2.76 6.10 -49.20
C ILE A 6 1.54 5.68 -48.38
N PHE A 7 0.54 5.07 -49.03
CA PHE A 7 -0.64 4.54 -48.34
C PHE A 7 -0.27 3.43 -47.36
N SER A 8 0.59 2.49 -47.77
CA SER A 8 1.06 1.41 -46.91
C SER A 8 1.81 1.93 -45.68
N ILE A 9 2.71 2.92 -45.85
CA ILE A 9 3.44 3.54 -44.75
C ILE A 9 2.49 4.27 -43.80
N ALA A 10 1.50 5.00 -44.33
CA ALA A 10 0.50 5.69 -43.52
C ALA A 10 -0.34 4.71 -42.68
N VAL A 11 -0.78 3.59 -43.26
CA VAL A 11 -1.53 2.55 -42.54
C VAL A 11 -0.67 1.91 -41.44
N ILE A 12 0.59 1.60 -41.74
CA ILE A 12 1.53 1.05 -40.75
C ILE A 12 1.71 2.03 -39.59
N LEU A 13 1.91 3.33 -39.87
CA LEU A 13 2.04 4.36 -38.83
C LEU A 13 0.80 4.50 -37.96
N VAL A 14 -0.40 4.47 -38.54
CA VAL A 14 -1.66 4.54 -37.78
C VAL A 14 -1.83 3.33 -36.88
N LEU A 15 -1.56 2.12 -37.39
CA LEU A 15 -1.61 0.90 -36.59
C LEU A 15 -0.57 0.94 -35.45
N TYR A 16 0.64 1.41 -35.72
CA TYR A 16 1.69 1.55 -34.70
C TYR A 16 1.29 2.54 -33.61
N SER A 17 0.70 3.68 -33.98
CA SER A 17 0.23 4.68 -33.01
C SER A 17 -0.90 4.14 -32.11
N SER A 18 -1.77 3.29 -32.65
CA SER A 18 -2.85 2.66 -31.90
C SER A 18 -2.31 1.64 -30.89
N VAL A 19 -1.32 0.84 -31.28
CA VAL A 19 -0.64 -0.12 -30.40
C VAL A 19 0.11 0.61 -29.27
N LEU A 20 0.84 1.67 -29.60
CA LEU A 20 1.55 2.48 -28.61
C LEU A 20 0.58 3.16 -27.63
N SER A 21 -0.55 3.69 -28.11
CA SER A 21 -1.57 4.30 -27.24
C SER A 21 -2.19 3.27 -26.28
N GLY A 22 -2.44 2.05 -26.72
CA GLY A 22 -2.93 0.96 -25.87
C GLY A 22 -1.91 0.59 -24.78
N LEU A 23 -0.64 0.44 -25.16
CA LEU A 23 0.45 0.14 -24.22
C LEU A 23 0.62 1.24 -23.16
N MET A 24 0.61 2.51 -23.56
CA MET A 24 0.72 3.63 -22.62
C MET A 24 -0.44 3.67 -21.61
N CYS A 25 -1.65 3.34 -22.04
CA CYS A 25 -2.81 3.25 -21.16
C CYS A 25 -2.65 2.14 -20.10
N GLU A 26 -2.13 0.97 -20.51
CA GLU A 26 -1.83 -0.11 -19.57
C GLU A 26 -0.68 0.25 -18.61
N PHE A 27 0.37 0.92 -19.08
CA PHE A 27 1.43 1.43 -18.20
C PHE A 27 0.91 2.41 -17.15
N LEU A 28 0.02 3.35 -17.52
CA LEU A 28 -0.58 4.28 -16.57
C LEU A 28 -1.42 3.57 -15.50
N LYS A 29 -2.12 2.48 -15.86
CA LYS A 29 -2.85 1.66 -14.89
C LYS A 29 -1.90 0.93 -13.94
N ILE A 30 -0.79 0.41 -14.46
CA ILE A 30 0.25 -0.26 -13.65
C ILE A 30 0.90 0.74 -12.69
N ASP A 31 1.26 1.93 -13.15
CA ASP A 31 1.83 3.00 -12.31
C ASP A 31 0.86 3.39 -11.20
N LYS A 32 -0.43 3.59 -11.54
CA LYS A 32 -1.45 3.91 -10.54
C LYS A 32 -1.57 2.80 -9.48
N LYS A 33 -1.55 1.54 -9.90
CA LYS A 33 -1.61 0.39 -8.99
C LYS A 33 -0.33 0.28 -8.14
N ALA A 34 0.83 0.59 -8.70
CA ALA A 34 2.10 0.62 -7.96
C ALA A 34 2.10 1.73 -6.90
N ASP A 35 1.59 2.92 -7.22
CA ASP A 35 1.42 4.02 -6.27
C ASP A 35 0.42 3.67 -5.15
N GLU A 36 -0.69 3.01 -5.48
CA GLU A 36 -1.65 2.53 -4.49
C GLU A 36 -1.02 1.51 -3.53
N LEU A 37 -0.25 0.54 -4.06
CA LEU A 37 0.48 -0.45 -3.27
C LEU A 37 1.58 0.20 -2.40
N ARG A 38 2.27 1.20 -2.94
CA ARG A 38 3.29 1.95 -2.21
C ARG A 38 2.67 2.70 -1.04
N LYS A 39 1.59 3.46 -1.26
CA LYS A 39 0.86 4.15 -0.20
C LYS A 39 0.37 3.19 0.89
N LYS A 40 -0.16 2.02 0.48
CA LYS A 40 -0.56 0.97 1.41
C LYS A 40 0.65 0.50 2.23
N THR A 41 1.78 0.22 1.60
CA THR A 41 3.00 -0.22 2.29
C THR A 41 3.52 0.84 3.27
N ASP A 42 3.62 2.10 2.84
CA ASP A 42 4.07 3.22 3.67
C ASP A 42 3.15 3.41 4.90
N SER A 43 1.83 3.24 4.72
CA SER A 43 0.88 3.30 5.84
C SER A 43 1.10 2.17 6.86
N LEU A 44 1.38 0.94 6.39
CA LEU A 44 1.64 -0.21 7.28
C LEU A 44 2.94 -0.02 8.07
N ILE A 45 3.98 0.52 7.43
CA ILE A 45 5.25 0.85 8.09
C ILE A 45 4.99 1.88 9.20
N PHE A 46 4.28 2.97 8.89
CA PHE A 46 3.96 4.00 9.87
C PHE A 46 3.16 3.45 11.07
N VAL A 47 2.17 2.58 10.82
CA VAL A 47 1.41 1.93 11.91
C VAL A 47 2.34 1.10 12.79
N SER A 48 3.21 0.29 12.19
CA SER A 48 4.15 -0.56 12.95
C SER A 48 5.15 0.26 13.78
N GLU A 49 5.70 1.34 13.23
CA GLU A 49 6.65 2.21 13.94
C GLU A 49 5.96 3.05 15.03
N SER A 50 4.75 3.56 14.77
CA SER A 50 4.00 4.33 15.76
C SER A 50 3.53 3.45 16.93
N PHE A 51 3.12 2.21 16.65
CA PHE A 51 2.84 1.21 17.68
C PHE A 51 4.09 0.92 18.52
N TYR A 52 5.21 0.64 17.85
CA TYR A 52 6.50 0.41 18.52
C TYR A 52 6.83 1.59 19.45
N ASN A 53 6.84 2.81 18.95
CA ASN A 53 7.14 3.99 19.76
C ASN A 53 6.21 4.12 20.98
N THR A 54 4.90 3.86 20.79
CA THR A 54 3.91 3.90 21.88
C THR A 54 4.20 2.87 22.96
N CYS A 55 4.57 1.64 22.59
CA CYS A 55 4.98 0.59 23.53
C CYS A 55 6.21 0.97 24.37
N TYR A 56 7.09 1.84 23.85
CA TYR A 56 8.23 2.39 24.57
C TYR A 56 7.93 3.74 25.27
N GLY A 57 6.66 4.15 25.34
CA GLY A 57 6.24 5.40 25.98
C GLY A 57 6.66 6.67 25.22
N LYS A 58 6.92 6.56 23.91
CA LYS A 58 7.29 7.69 23.03
C LYS A 58 6.13 7.99 22.09
N GLY A 59 5.68 9.25 22.06
CA GLY A 59 4.62 9.72 21.16
C GLY A 59 3.27 9.86 21.86
N TYR A 60 2.59 8.75 22.12
CA TYR A 60 1.24 8.74 22.70
C TYR A 60 1.27 8.47 24.21
N ALA A 61 0.32 9.03 24.95
CA ALA A 61 0.24 8.88 26.41
C ALA A 61 -0.30 7.50 26.83
N SER A 62 -1.00 6.81 25.94
CA SER A 62 -1.49 5.44 26.15
C SER A 62 -1.70 4.69 24.83
N LEU A 63 -1.79 3.35 24.93
CA LEU A 63 -2.17 2.50 23.79
C LEU A 63 -3.55 2.87 23.23
N GLU A 64 -4.47 3.29 24.09
CA GLU A 64 -5.85 3.60 23.69
C GLU A 64 -5.95 4.92 22.93
N GLU A 65 -5.17 5.92 23.32
CA GLU A 65 -5.03 7.18 22.55
C GLU A 65 -4.43 6.92 21.16
N TRP A 66 -3.42 6.03 21.10
CA TRP A 66 -2.83 5.60 19.83
C TRP A 66 -3.86 4.90 18.95
N LYS A 67 -4.63 3.94 19.49
CA LYS A 67 -5.68 3.21 18.75
C LYS A 67 -6.74 4.16 18.18
N GLU A 68 -7.21 5.12 18.96
CA GLU A 68 -8.23 6.08 18.51
C GLU A 68 -7.69 6.96 17.38
N SER A 69 -6.46 7.46 17.52
CA SER A 69 -5.80 8.27 16.48
C SER A 69 -5.65 7.49 15.17
N CYS A 70 -5.31 6.20 15.28
CA CYS A 70 -5.22 5.31 14.13
C CYS A 70 -6.60 5.06 13.49
N ARG A 71 -7.64 4.89 14.31
CA ARG A 71 -9.01 4.69 13.85
C ARG A 71 -9.50 5.89 13.05
N GLU A 72 -9.29 7.10 13.55
CA GLU A 72 -9.71 8.35 12.91
C GLU A 72 -8.96 8.61 11.60
N LEU A 73 -7.63 8.40 11.59
CA LEU A 73 -6.79 8.68 10.42
C LEU A 73 -7.07 7.74 9.24
N TRP A 74 -7.48 6.50 9.51
CA TRP A 74 -7.65 5.46 8.48
C TRP A 74 -9.06 4.89 8.38
N GLU A 75 -10.04 5.53 9.03
CA GLU A 75 -11.46 5.13 9.00
C GLU A 75 -11.64 3.62 9.33
N LEU A 76 -10.90 3.14 10.33
CA LEU A 76 -10.95 1.73 10.74
C LEU A 76 -12.19 1.46 11.59
N GLU A 77 -12.79 0.27 11.47
CA GLU A 77 -13.88 -0.12 12.38
C GLU A 77 -13.32 -0.55 13.74
N ASP A 78 -12.24 -1.33 13.72
CA ASP A 78 -11.60 -1.87 14.91
C ASP A 78 -10.11 -2.17 14.69
N ILE A 79 -9.32 -2.12 15.76
CA ILE A 79 -7.89 -2.41 15.78
C ILE A 79 -7.49 -3.20 17.04
N GLU A 80 -7.10 -4.46 16.83
CA GLU A 80 -6.66 -5.38 17.87
C GLU A 80 -5.16 -5.65 17.74
N TRP A 81 -4.47 -5.79 18.88
CA TRP A 81 -3.06 -6.18 18.91
C TRP A 81 -2.89 -7.37 19.83
N GLU A 82 -2.41 -8.48 19.27
CA GLU A 82 -2.15 -9.72 19.98
C GLU A 82 -0.65 -9.98 20.07
N VAL A 83 -0.18 -10.49 21.21
CA VAL A 83 1.19 -10.96 21.36
C VAL A 83 1.24 -12.41 20.90
N VAL A 84 1.98 -12.69 19.83
CA VAL A 84 1.98 -14.01 19.18
C VAL A 84 3.09 -14.92 19.70
N GLU A 85 4.23 -14.38 20.16
CA GLU A 85 5.32 -15.22 20.69
C GLU A 85 6.09 -14.59 21.86
N ASN A 86 6.42 -15.41 22.86
CA ASN A 86 6.97 -14.99 24.16
C ASN A 86 8.20 -15.83 24.55
N ASN A 87 9.23 -15.94 23.69
CA ASN A 87 10.40 -16.78 24.01
C ASN A 87 11.78 -16.30 23.52
N LYS A 88 11.93 -15.02 23.11
CA LYS A 88 13.19 -14.24 23.09
C LYS A 88 13.00 -12.89 22.38
N ASN A 89 12.11 -12.86 21.37
CA ASN A 89 11.68 -11.63 20.69
C ASN A 89 10.16 -11.54 20.82
N CYS A 90 9.64 -10.42 21.32
CA CYS A 90 8.19 -10.19 21.33
C CYS A 90 7.74 -9.84 19.91
N ILE A 91 6.93 -10.69 19.30
CA ILE A 91 6.25 -10.39 18.04
C ILE A 91 4.81 -9.98 18.36
N TYR A 92 4.48 -8.76 17.95
CA TYR A 92 3.15 -8.19 18.02
C TYR A 92 2.46 -8.35 16.67
N CYS A 93 1.23 -8.85 16.69
CA CYS A 93 0.36 -8.93 15.52
C CYS A 93 -0.78 -7.93 15.69
N GLY A 94 -0.79 -6.90 14.84
CA GLY A 94 -1.90 -5.96 14.72
C GLY A 94 -2.88 -6.46 13.67
N LYS A 95 -4.13 -6.62 14.04
CA LYS A 95 -5.24 -6.98 13.16
C LYS A 95 -6.24 -5.85 13.15
N TRP A 96 -6.66 -5.39 11.99
CA TRP A 96 -7.76 -4.43 11.90
C TRP A 96 -8.65 -4.70 10.71
N LYS A 97 -9.91 -4.29 10.87
CA LYS A 97 -10.94 -4.41 9.84
C LYS A 97 -11.22 -3.04 9.25
N SER A 98 -10.92 -2.90 7.97
CA SER A 98 -11.42 -1.81 7.16
C SER A 98 -12.70 -2.26 6.45
N SER A 99 -13.48 -1.31 5.94
CA SER A 99 -14.78 -1.53 5.28
C SER A 99 -14.77 -2.58 4.17
N ASN A 100 -13.61 -2.88 3.56
CA ASN A 100 -13.46 -3.85 2.47
C ASN A 100 -12.42 -4.96 2.71
N GLU A 101 -11.62 -4.90 3.77
CA GLU A 101 -10.54 -5.87 3.98
C GLU A 101 -10.13 -6.01 5.45
N THR A 102 -9.65 -7.20 5.81
CA THR A 102 -8.93 -7.44 7.05
C THR A 102 -7.44 -7.36 6.76
N VAL A 103 -6.72 -6.57 7.57
CA VAL A 103 -5.28 -6.35 7.44
C VAL A 103 -4.58 -6.88 8.67
N GLU A 104 -3.47 -7.57 8.46
CA GLU A 104 -2.60 -8.07 9.52
C GLU A 104 -1.19 -7.51 9.36
N VAL A 105 -0.62 -6.96 10.42
CA VAL A 105 0.75 -6.44 10.46
C VAL A 105 1.51 -7.03 11.63
N TYR A 106 2.77 -7.35 11.39
CA TYR A 106 3.65 -7.95 12.39
C TYR A 106 4.76 -6.96 12.73
N CYS A 107 4.96 -6.70 14.01
CA CYS A 107 6.06 -5.89 14.52
C CYS A 107 6.88 -6.73 15.49
N SER A 108 8.19 -6.83 15.26
CA SER A 108 9.11 -7.43 16.23
C SER A 108 9.72 -6.34 17.08
N GLN A 109 9.77 -6.54 18.39
CA GLN A 109 10.59 -5.72 19.26
C GLN A 109 12.07 -5.96 18.91
N ALA A 110 12.73 -4.97 18.30
CA ALA A 110 14.18 -5.00 18.15
C ALA A 110 14.82 -4.71 19.52
N ASP A 111 15.69 -5.62 19.98
CA ASP A 111 16.55 -5.46 21.15
C ASP A 111 17.43 -4.20 21.07
#